data_AF-A0A964MFS7-F1
#
_entry.id   AF-A0A964MFS7-F1
#
_cell.length_a   1.000
_cell.length_b   1.000
_cell.length_c   1.000
_cell.angle_alpha   90.00
_cell.angle_beta   90.00
_cell.angle_gamma   90.00
#
_symmetry.space_group_name_H-M   'P 1'
#
loop_
_entity.id
_entity.type
_entity.pdbx_description
1 polymer ?
#
loop_
_entity_poly.entity_id
_entity_poly.type
_entity_poly.pdbx_seq_one_letter_code
_entity_poly.pdbx_strand_id
1 'polypeptide(L)'
;MWVDDKGAPLDFELWVPADFADWLGAAENAAQQLNAFGIKATVRGYPSAERATTQKEGKYDILVDLSLYYNPPHPQTSFNYYLNTPRNNPEGEEGAKGFNWSWKQTLPDGEEVYIPDLLTEAAAGLDFEAQKPAIGKLALLVNDQL
;
A
#
# COMPACT_ATOMS: atom_id res chain seq x y z
N MET A 1 11.46 13.41 -19.54
CA MET A 1 10.95 13.82 -18.22
C MET A 1 9.46 13.65 -18.27
N TRP A 2 8.90 12.86 -17.36
CA TRP A 2 7.46 12.59 -17.32
C TRP A 2 6.73 13.75 -16.63
N VAL A 3 5.51 14.02 -17.08
CA VAL A 3 4.64 15.08 -16.55
C VAL A 3 3.22 14.52 -16.32
N ASP A 4 2.47 15.16 -15.43
CA ASP A 4 1.04 14.89 -15.24
C ASP A 4 0.19 15.43 -16.42
N ASP A 5 -1.14 15.28 -16.32
CA ASP A 5 -2.11 15.77 -17.30
C ASP A 5 -2.15 17.30 -17.42
N LYS A 6 -1.52 18.02 -16.49
CA LYS A 6 -1.39 19.48 -16.46
C LYS A 6 0.00 19.96 -16.86
N GLY A 7 0.90 19.05 -17.20
CA GLY A 7 2.27 19.35 -17.60
C GLY A 7 3.25 19.59 -16.44
N ALA A 8 2.86 19.33 -15.20
CA ALA A 8 3.75 19.40 -14.04
C ALA A 8 4.68 18.17 -14.02
N PRO A 9 6.00 18.33 -13.81
CA PRO A 9 6.92 17.19 -13.71
C PRO A 9 6.52 16.23 -12.59
N LEU A 10 6.59 14.92 -12.89
CA LEU A 10 6.45 13.90 -11.85
C LEU A 10 7.71 13.90 -10.97
N ASP A 11 7.52 14.15 -9.68
CA ASP A 11 8.55 14.24 -8.64
C ASP A 11 8.05 13.52 -7.39
N PHE A 12 8.75 12.46 -6.96
CA PHE A 12 8.33 11.61 -5.85
C PHE A 12 9.43 11.48 -4.80
N GLU A 13 9.03 11.47 -3.53
CA GLU A 13 9.90 11.15 -2.39
C GLU A 13 9.56 9.76 -1.83
N LEU A 14 10.53 8.84 -1.87
CA LEU A 14 10.46 7.51 -1.29
C LEU A 14 10.92 7.55 0.17
N TRP A 15 10.01 7.34 1.10
CA TRP A 15 10.31 7.31 2.53
C TRP A 15 10.69 5.90 2.99
N VAL A 16 11.80 5.76 3.71
CA VAL A 16 12.32 4.45 4.15
C VAL A 16 12.96 4.53 5.55
N PRO A 17 12.82 3.49 6.41
CA PRO A 17 13.61 3.39 7.64
C PRO A 17 15.11 3.36 7.33
N ALA A 18 15.83 4.41 7.71
CA ALA A 18 17.24 4.59 7.34
C ALA A 18 18.18 3.61 8.05
N ASP A 19 17.78 3.13 9.21
CA ASP A 19 18.49 2.14 10.02
C ASP A 19 18.22 0.68 9.59
N PHE A 20 17.35 0.46 8.61
CA PHE A 20 17.21 -0.83 7.90
C PHE A 20 17.99 -0.76 6.59
N ALA A 21 19.27 -1.12 6.64
CA ALA A 21 20.21 -0.94 5.53
C ALA A 21 19.79 -1.67 4.24
N ASP A 22 19.14 -2.81 4.36
CA ASP A 22 18.56 -3.57 3.25
C ASP A 22 17.41 -2.82 2.56
N TRP A 23 16.53 -2.18 3.34
CA TRP A 23 15.42 -1.40 2.81
C TRP A 23 15.90 -0.09 2.20
N LEU A 24 16.85 0.58 2.86
CA LEU A 24 17.46 1.80 2.34
C LEU A 24 18.13 1.54 0.99
N GLY A 25 18.94 0.48 0.87
CA GLY A 25 19.56 0.11 -0.40
C GLY A 25 18.54 -0.24 -1.48
N ALA A 26 17.42 -0.88 -1.13
CA ALA A 26 16.33 -1.14 -2.07
C ALA A 26 15.64 0.16 -2.53
N ALA A 27 15.40 1.11 -1.63
CA ALA A 27 14.84 2.42 -1.95
C ALA A 27 15.75 3.22 -2.89
N GLU A 28 17.06 3.23 -2.62
CA GLU A 28 18.05 3.88 -3.49
C GLU A 28 18.08 3.25 -4.87
N ASN A 29 18.03 1.92 -4.96
CA ASN A 29 17.99 1.23 -6.23
C ASN A 29 16.70 1.54 -7.02
N ALA A 30 15.54 1.52 -6.36
CA ALA A 30 14.26 1.89 -6.98
C ALA A 30 14.28 3.33 -7.50
N ALA A 31 14.76 4.28 -6.70
CA ALA A 31 14.90 5.68 -7.11
C ALA A 31 15.85 5.84 -8.31
N GLN A 32 16.98 5.11 -8.35
CA GLN A 32 17.89 5.12 -9.50
C GLN A 32 17.20 4.64 -10.78
N GLN A 33 16.41 3.56 -10.70
CA GLN A 33 15.68 3.03 -11.86
C GLN A 33 14.59 4.00 -12.34
N LEU A 34 13.83 4.62 -11.42
CA LEU A 34 12.84 5.64 -11.75
C LEU A 34 13.48 6.85 -12.44
N ASN A 35 14.60 7.34 -11.91
CA ASN A 35 15.34 8.46 -12.51
C ASN A 35 15.89 8.10 -13.90
N ALA A 36 16.41 6.88 -14.09
CA ALA A 36 16.87 6.41 -15.40
C ALA A 36 15.71 6.30 -16.42
N PHE A 37 14.52 5.94 -15.95
CA PHE A 37 13.29 5.96 -16.75
C PHE A 37 12.75 7.38 -17.01
N GLY A 38 13.28 8.39 -16.31
CA GLY A 38 12.97 9.80 -16.48
C GLY A 38 11.89 10.35 -15.54
N ILE A 39 11.50 9.58 -14.52
CA ILE A 39 10.64 10.00 -13.41
C ILE A 39 11.54 10.45 -12.26
N LYS A 40 11.39 11.69 -11.78
CA LYS A 40 12.24 12.17 -10.70
C LYS A 40 11.82 11.47 -9.40
N ALA A 41 12.79 10.84 -8.75
CA ALA A 41 12.60 10.14 -7.49
C ALA A 41 13.77 10.42 -6.53
N THR A 42 13.46 10.73 -5.27
CA THR A 42 14.46 10.93 -4.21
C THR A 42 14.17 10.02 -3.02
N VAL A 43 15.19 9.69 -2.24
CA VAL A 43 15.04 8.85 -1.04
C VAL A 43 15.15 9.69 0.21
N ARG A 44 14.19 9.54 1.12
CA ARG A 44 14.17 10.14 2.44
C ARG A 44 14.21 9.08 3.53
N GLY A 45 15.31 9.05 4.25
CA GLY A 45 15.46 8.22 5.44
C GLY A 45 14.66 8.77 6.64
N TYR A 46 14.06 7.89 7.43
CA TYR A 46 13.51 8.20 8.76
C TYR A 46 13.90 7.13 9.80
N PRO A 47 13.85 7.39 11.12
CA PRO A 47 14.17 6.36 12.12
C PRO A 47 13.12 5.23 12.16
N SER A 48 13.52 3.96 12.17
CA SER A 48 12.59 2.83 12.23
C SER A 48 11.63 2.86 13.42
N ALA A 49 12.05 3.48 14.53
CA ALA A 49 11.21 3.70 15.70
C ALA A 49 9.95 4.54 15.40
N GLU A 50 9.98 5.35 14.34
CA GLU A 50 8.85 6.18 13.91
C GLU A 50 7.95 5.48 12.89
N ARG A 51 8.29 4.27 12.42
CA ARG A 51 7.59 3.56 11.33
C ARG A 51 6.08 3.48 11.52
N ALA A 52 5.61 3.17 12.73
CA ALA A 52 4.17 3.10 13.01
C ALA A 52 3.48 4.48 12.88
N THR A 53 4.15 5.55 13.29
CA THR A 53 3.67 6.93 13.14
C THR A 53 3.67 7.33 11.67
N THR A 54 4.78 7.11 10.95
CA THR A 54 4.89 7.40 9.51
C THR A 54 3.79 6.70 8.71
N GLN A 55 3.57 5.41 8.97
CA GLN A 55 2.50 4.62 8.35
C GLN A 55 1.10 5.17 8.62
N LYS A 56 0.84 5.64 9.84
CA LYS A 56 -0.46 6.18 10.23
C LYS A 56 -0.70 7.58 9.66
N GLU A 57 0.32 8.42 9.64
CA GLU A 57 0.19 9.81 9.18
C GLU A 57 0.07 9.93 7.65
N GLY A 58 0.69 9.02 6.90
CA GLY A 58 0.54 8.98 5.43
C GLY A 58 1.15 10.17 4.69
N LYS A 59 2.12 10.87 5.28
CA LYS A 59 2.74 12.10 4.71
C LYS A 59 3.88 11.81 3.71
N TYR A 60 3.75 10.74 2.92
CA TYR A 60 4.75 10.28 1.95
C TYR A 60 4.11 10.16 0.56
N ASP A 61 4.90 10.29 -0.50
CA ASP A 61 4.44 9.94 -1.85
C ASP A 61 4.48 8.41 -2.03
N ILE A 62 5.63 7.82 -1.67
CA ILE A 62 5.86 6.37 -1.68
C ILE A 62 6.49 5.97 -0.35
N LEU A 63 5.92 4.98 0.31
CA LEU A 63 6.53 4.37 1.50
C LEU A 63 7.18 3.03 1.13
N VAL A 64 8.47 2.90 1.42
CA VAL A 64 9.21 1.64 1.28
C VAL A 64 9.07 0.86 2.58
N ASP A 65 8.19 -0.14 2.58
CA ASP A 65 7.81 -0.90 3.75
C ASP A 65 7.25 -2.29 3.37
N LEU A 66 6.86 -3.09 4.37
CA LEU A 66 6.21 -4.38 4.20
C LEU A 66 4.87 -4.23 3.47
N SER A 67 4.78 -4.81 2.29
CA SER A 67 3.53 -5.07 1.56
C SER A 67 3.01 -6.51 1.76
N LEU A 68 3.85 -7.41 2.28
CA LEU A 68 3.52 -8.81 2.56
C LEU A 68 3.75 -9.13 4.04
N TYR A 69 2.74 -9.72 4.66
CA TYR A 69 2.76 -10.14 6.06
C TYR A 69 2.32 -11.60 6.19
N TYR A 70 3.11 -12.41 6.88
CA TYR A 70 3.02 -13.87 6.81
C TYR A 70 2.41 -14.55 8.05
N ASN A 71 2.13 -13.81 9.12
CA ASN A 71 1.70 -14.39 10.39
C ASN A 71 0.35 -13.83 10.87
N PRO A 72 -0.70 -14.66 11.01
CA PRO A 72 -0.75 -16.09 10.70
C PRO A 72 -0.59 -16.39 9.20
N PRO A 73 -0.19 -17.61 8.79
CA PRO A 73 0.07 -17.95 7.40
C PRO A 73 -1.24 -18.11 6.62
N HIS A 74 -1.81 -16.98 6.18
CA HIS A 74 -3.01 -16.91 5.37
C HIS A 74 -2.93 -15.72 4.39
N PRO A 75 -3.37 -15.84 3.12
CA PRO A 75 -3.30 -14.72 2.16
C PRO A 75 -3.99 -13.44 2.64
N GLN A 76 -5.14 -13.59 3.33
CA GLN A 76 -5.87 -12.47 3.94
C GLN A 76 -4.99 -11.64 4.87
N THR A 77 -4.03 -12.26 5.56
CA THR A 77 -3.16 -11.57 6.52
C THR A 77 -2.32 -10.49 5.85
N SER A 78 -1.79 -10.75 4.65
CA SER A 78 -1.07 -9.73 3.88
C SER A 78 -2.01 -8.61 3.45
N PHE A 79 -3.15 -8.93 2.83
CA PHE A 79 -4.13 -7.92 2.41
C PHE A 79 -4.60 -7.05 3.58
N ASN A 80 -4.95 -7.65 4.71
CA ASN A 80 -5.40 -6.95 5.90
C ASN A 80 -4.32 -6.06 6.50
N TYR A 81 -3.04 -6.45 6.39
CA TYR A 81 -1.95 -5.68 6.96
C TYR A 81 -1.86 -4.27 6.38
N TYR A 82 -2.01 -4.11 5.06
CA TYR A 82 -1.90 -2.81 4.39
C TYR A 82 -3.25 -2.21 3.99
N LEU A 83 -4.25 -2.99 3.58
CA LEU A 83 -5.56 -2.46 3.14
C LEU A 83 -6.48 -2.00 4.28
N ASN A 84 -6.11 -2.25 5.53
CA ASN A 84 -6.92 -1.95 6.70
C ASN A 84 -6.18 -1.03 7.70
N THR A 85 -6.88 -0.64 8.75
CA THR A 85 -6.35 0.21 9.81
C THR A 85 -5.14 -0.45 10.49
N PRO A 86 -4.13 0.35 10.90
CA PRO A 86 -4.04 1.81 10.78
C PRO A 86 -3.41 2.30 9.46
N ARG A 87 -2.97 1.40 8.55
CA ARG A 87 -2.15 1.75 7.37
C ARG A 87 -2.97 2.29 6.20
N ASN A 88 -4.22 1.83 6.09
CA ASN A 88 -5.22 2.44 5.25
C ASN A 88 -6.47 2.69 6.10
N ASN A 89 -6.80 3.95 6.33
CA ASN A 89 -7.94 4.33 7.15
C ASN A 89 -8.65 5.55 6.56
N PRO A 90 -9.23 5.42 5.35
CA PRO A 90 -9.82 6.55 4.63
C PRO A 90 -11.01 7.20 5.37
N GLU A 91 -11.67 6.44 6.24
CA GLU A 91 -12.78 6.88 7.10
C GLU A 91 -12.31 7.39 8.47
N GLY A 92 -10.98 7.44 8.71
CA GLY A 92 -10.37 7.92 9.94
C GLY A 92 -10.28 9.43 10.08
N GLU A 93 -9.79 9.86 11.24
CA GLU A 93 -9.49 11.27 11.53
C GLU A 93 -8.38 11.82 10.62
N GLU A 94 -8.42 13.13 10.36
CA GLU A 94 -7.41 13.82 9.56
C GLU A 94 -6.00 13.65 10.17
N GLY A 95 -5.02 13.37 9.31
CA GLY A 95 -3.65 13.05 9.74
C GLY A 95 -3.47 11.65 10.34
N ALA A 96 -4.48 10.78 10.27
CA ALA A 96 -4.42 9.39 10.73
C ALA A 96 -5.01 8.39 9.73
N LYS A 97 -4.99 8.74 8.44
CA LYS A 97 -5.61 7.97 7.34
C LYS A 97 -4.66 7.01 6.65
N GLY A 98 -3.38 7.02 7.01
CA GLY A 98 -2.32 6.32 6.30
C GLY A 98 -2.30 6.71 4.83
N PHE A 99 -2.13 5.76 3.90
CA PHE A 99 -2.13 6.10 2.47
C PHE A 99 -3.51 6.48 1.92
N ASN A 100 -4.57 6.43 2.74
CA ASN A 100 -5.87 7.05 2.47
C ASN A 100 -6.53 6.62 1.15
N TRP A 101 -6.42 5.35 0.80
CA TRP A 101 -7.13 4.78 -0.34
C TRP A 101 -8.53 4.37 0.06
N SER A 102 -9.52 4.76 -0.73
CA SER A 102 -10.94 4.48 -0.46
C SER A 102 -11.16 3.00 -0.16
N TRP A 103 -12.03 2.70 0.81
CA TRP A 103 -12.47 1.32 1.03
C TRP A 103 -13.62 0.91 0.12
N LYS A 104 -14.33 1.87 -0.44
CA LYS A 104 -15.34 1.64 -1.49
C LYS A 104 -14.62 1.62 -2.82
N GLN A 105 -14.69 0.48 -3.50
CA GLN A 105 -14.04 0.26 -4.78
C GLN A 105 -15.02 -0.33 -5.79
N THR A 106 -14.68 -0.19 -7.07
CA THR A 106 -15.41 -0.80 -8.18
C THR A 106 -14.47 -1.76 -8.89
N LEU A 107 -14.85 -3.03 -9.01
CA LEU A 107 -14.09 -4.04 -9.74
C LEU A 107 -14.15 -3.80 -11.27
N PRO A 108 -13.27 -4.43 -12.06
CA PRO A 108 -13.26 -4.27 -13.52
C PRO A 108 -14.57 -4.65 -14.23
N ASP A 109 -15.40 -5.49 -13.61
CA ASP A 109 -16.72 -5.88 -14.10
C ASP A 109 -17.86 -4.94 -13.66
N GLY A 110 -17.54 -3.90 -12.89
CA GLY A 110 -18.49 -2.92 -12.36
C GLY A 110 -19.08 -3.28 -11.00
N GLU A 111 -18.70 -4.41 -10.39
CA GLU A 111 -19.15 -4.74 -9.03
C GLU A 111 -18.59 -3.76 -8.00
N GLU A 112 -19.48 -3.15 -7.20
CA GLU A 112 -19.06 -2.33 -6.05
C GLU A 112 -18.77 -3.22 -4.84
N VAL A 113 -17.64 -2.96 -4.19
CA VAL A 113 -17.18 -3.72 -3.04
C VAL A 113 -16.70 -2.79 -1.93
N TYR A 114 -16.80 -3.28 -0.69
CA TYR A 114 -16.24 -2.65 0.49
C TYR A 114 -15.11 -3.51 1.05
N ILE A 115 -13.90 -2.95 1.09
CA ILE A 115 -12.68 -3.69 1.44
C ILE A 115 -12.75 -4.37 2.83
N PRO A 116 -13.23 -3.71 3.91
CA PRO A 116 -13.38 -4.37 5.20
C PRO A 116 -14.29 -5.61 5.19
N ASP A 117 -15.34 -5.60 4.37
CA ASP A 117 -16.23 -6.76 4.22
C ASP A 117 -15.51 -7.89 3.47
N LEU A 118 -14.82 -7.58 2.36
CA LEU A 118 -13.99 -8.56 1.64
C LEU A 118 -12.90 -9.17 2.53
N LEU A 119 -12.24 -8.37 3.36
CA LEU A 119 -11.23 -8.86 4.31
C LEU A 119 -11.83 -9.79 5.37
N THR A 120 -13.09 -9.57 5.75
CA THR A 120 -13.82 -10.43 6.69
C THR A 120 -14.22 -11.73 6.02
N GLU A 121 -14.78 -11.68 4.80
CA GLU A 121 -15.13 -12.85 3.99
C GLU A 121 -13.91 -13.72 3.68
N ALA A 122 -12.78 -13.08 3.35
CA ALA A 122 -11.52 -13.74 3.05
C ALA A 122 -10.96 -14.56 4.22
N ALA A 123 -11.44 -14.36 5.45
CA ALA A 123 -11.05 -15.14 6.63
C ALA A 123 -12.25 -15.85 7.29
N ALA A 124 -13.36 -16.01 6.57
CA ALA A 124 -14.57 -16.59 7.13
C ALA A 124 -14.43 -18.11 7.32
N GLY A 125 -14.30 -18.54 8.59
CA GLY A 125 -14.31 -19.96 8.97
C GLY A 125 -13.11 -20.76 8.47
N LEU A 126 -13.33 -22.04 8.20
CA LEU A 126 -12.29 -23.00 7.76
C LEU A 126 -12.54 -23.56 6.36
N ASP A 127 -13.57 -23.06 5.65
CA ASP A 127 -13.85 -23.46 4.28
C ASP A 127 -13.01 -22.61 3.32
N PHE A 128 -11.87 -23.16 2.90
CA PHE A 128 -10.97 -22.48 1.98
C PHE A 128 -11.59 -22.21 0.61
N GLU A 129 -12.52 -23.05 0.12
CA GLU A 129 -13.18 -22.80 -1.15
C GLU A 129 -14.12 -21.60 -1.06
N ALA A 130 -14.78 -21.42 0.10
CA ALA A 130 -15.61 -20.25 0.36
C ALA A 130 -14.79 -18.94 0.51
N GLN A 131 -13.54 -19.02 0.96
CA GLN A 131 -12.65 -17.85 1.14
C GLN A 131 -12.01 -17.36 -0.17
N LYS A 132 -11.73 -18.27 -1.11
CA LYS A 132 -11.03 -17.96 -2.37
C LYS A 132 -11.66 -16.83 -3.19
N PRO A 133 -12.99 -16.73 -3.36
CA PRO A 133 -13.59 -15.64 -4.11
C PRO A 133 -13.22 -14.26 -3.57
N ALA A 134 -13.28 -14.06 -2.25
CA ALA A 134 -12.93 -12.80 -1.61
C ALA A 134 -11.43 -12.47 -1.77
N ILE A 135 -10.56 -13.49 -1.60
CA ILE A 135 -9.12 -13.35 -1.89
C ILE A 135 -8.86 -12.99 -3.36
N GLY A 136 -9.58 -13.59 -4.29
CA GLY A 136 -9.49 -13.28 -5.72
C GLY A 136 -9.87 -11.84 -6.02
N LYS A 137 -10.95 -11.34 -5.43
CA LYS A 137 -11.37 -9.93 -5.55
C LYS A 137 -10.33 -8.98 -4.98
N LEU A 138 -9.79 -9.25 -3.79
CA LEU A 138 -8.71 -8.46 -3.20
C LEU A 138 -7.46 -8.42 -4.10
N ALA A 139 -7.07 -9.55 -4.68
CA ALA A 139 -5.93 -9.62 -5.58
C ALA A 139 -6.16 -8.84 -6.90
N LEU A 140 -7.37 -8.91 -7.45
CA LEU A 140 -7.74 -8.13 -8.64
C LEU A 140 -7.73 -6.63 -8.35
N LEU A 141 -8.35 -6.20 -7.26
CA LEU A 141 -8.34 -4.78 -6.84
C LEU A 141 -6.93 -4.23 -6.75
N VAL A 142 -6.05 -4.95 -6.06
CA VAL A 142 -4.68 -4.48 -5.85
C VAL A 142 -3.92 -4.40 -7.18
N ASN A 143 -4.02 -5.38 -8.07
CA ASN A 143 -3.30 -5.32 -9.35
C ASN A 143 -3.86 -4.29 -10.35
N ASP A 144 -5.15 -3.95 -10.24
CA ASP A 144 -5.82 -3.02 -11.16
C ASP A 144 -5.68 -1.56 -10.70
N GLN A 145 -5.63 -1.32 -9.38
CA GLN A 145 -5.85 0.00 -8.79
C GLN A 145 -4.72 0.48 -7.88
N LEU A 146 -3.71 -0.36 -7.61
CA LEU A 146 -2.52 -0.05 -6.80
C LEU A 146 -1.24 -0.54 -7.50
#